data_AF-A0A858CRI1-F1
#
_entry.id   AF-A0A858CRI1-F1
#
_cell.length_a   1.000
_cell.length_b   1.000
_cell.length_c   1.000
_cell.angle_alpha   90.00
_cell.angle_beta   90.00
_cell.angle_gamma   90.00
#
_symmetry.space_group_name_H-M   'P 1'
#
loop_
_entity.id
_entity.type
_entity.pdbx_description
1 polymer ?
#
loop_
_entity_poly.entity_id
_entity_poly.type
_entity_poly.pdbx_seq_one_letter_code
_entity_poly.pdbx_strand_id
1 'polypeptide(L)'
;MKRNFASIIALIAIFAATFATAEPRIALVIGNSAYENVAQLDNPVTDANDMAATLTAAGFDVTLLLDASQPMLNFSIAKFGKDLRDAGRDATGLFYYAGHGVQSFGTNYLVPVDAALKNAADLDLVAIAAESVLRQMKSARNKTNIVILDACRDNPFETILDMDDNGLAEMNAPTGTFLSYSTAPGAVALDGLDGNSPFTKALLKNIPEPGMPIEQLFKAVRIEVLKETGGAQVPWDASSLTGNFNFVEAAPVPAPAPMTNAGMTWEAVRDTKDPLQILLFLRAYPDSQFAGPAREMLNALMVSELSPPSPSEQAAIVPDKEPAAPTSVTLSGSTQIAAEVTDTERALIETARKSGKASDYQAYVDAYPSGAYAELAAFELALLKEKEGGTTMAALPSGDRALQVVVPEVPGMVPPTSVITYNGSLETGGAGIVGNSLESLITGSPTYPPIEGLPESVWKDATCSTCHQWTREALCTQAQTYLAAEAPALAKTHPLGGGFKHNLKYWAQDGCQ
;
A
#
# COMPACT_ATOMS: atom_id res chain seq x y z
N MET A 1 58.16 30.66 31.42
CA MET A 1 57.81 30.24 30.05
C MET A 1 57.31 28.78 29.90
N LYS A 2 57.19 27.97 30.96
CA LYS A 2 56.76 26.55 30.84
C LYS A 2 55.29 26.26 31.26
N ARG A 3 54.50 27.27 31.65
CA ARG A 3 53.12 27.10 32.16
C ARG A 3 52.00 27.34 31.14
N ASN A 4 52.34 27.72 29.90
CA ASN A 4 51.34 28.06 28.87
C ASN A 4 51.24 26.99 27.76
N PHE A 5 52.06 25.94 27.80
CA PHE A 5 52.04 24.87 26.80
C PHE A 5 51.00 23.78 27.10
N ALA A 6 50.65 23.56 28.38
CA ALA A 6 49.69 22.53 28.77
C ALA A 6 48.24 22.90 28.40
N SER A 7 47.89 24.20 28.36
CA SER A 7 46.54 24.65 28.01
C SER A 7 46.25 24.63 26.50
N ILE A 8 47.29 24.63 25.65
CA ILE A 8 47.13 24.58 24.19
C ILE A 8 46.91 23.13 23.71
N ILE A 9 47.51 22.15 24.39
CA ILE A 9 47.32 20.72 24.07
C ILE A 9 45.93 20.23 24.51
N ALA A 10 45.38 20.77 25.60
CA ALA A 10 44.02 20.45 26.05
C ALA A 10 42.91 21.05 25.16
N LEU A 11 43.19 22.13 24.41
CA LEU A 11 42.21 22.73 23.49
C LEU A 11 42.17 22.05 22.12
N ILE A 12 43.24 21.34 21.73
CA ILE A 12 43.31 20.62 20.45
C ILE A 12 42.66 19.23 20.54
N ALA A 13 42.51 18.66 21.74
CA ALA A 13 41.88 17.37 21.97
C ALA A 13 40.33 17.39 21.93
N ILE A 14 39.69 18.58 21.90
CA ILE A 14 38.22 18.72 21.83
C ILE A 14 37.74 18.86 20.38
N PHE A 15 38.65 19.00 19.41
CA PHE A 15 38.34 19.03 17.97
C PHE A 15 38.70 17.71 17.27
N ALA A 16 38.57 16.58 17.98
CA ALA A 16 38.31 15.31 17.29
C ALA A 16 36.90 15.42 16.71
N ALA A 17 36.79 16.12 15.57
CA ALA A 17 35.64 16.03 14.71
C ALA A 17 35.39 14.54 14.49
N THR A 18 34.32 14.03 15.10
CA THR A 18 33.65 12.85 14.62
C THR A 18 33.30 13.18 13.18
N PHE A 19 34.15 12.79 12.24
CA PHE A 19 33.72 12.57 10.88
C PHE A 19 32.65 11.48 11.02
N ALA A 20 31.39 11.89 11.11
CA ALA A 20 30.28 11.00 10.81
C ALA A 20 30.54 10.56 9.38
N THR A 21 31.15 9.38 9.22
CA THR A 21 31.29 8.76 7.92
C THR A 21 29.88 8.52 7.44
N ALA A 22 29.46 9.29 6.42
CA ALA A 22 28.17 9.07 5.78
C ALA A 22 28.08 7.60 5.38
N GLU A 23 26.95 6.97 5.70
CA GLU A 23 26.71 5.56 5.40
C GLU A 23 26.94 5.34 3.89
N PRO A 24 27.87 4.46 3.46
CA PRO A 24 28.10 4.24 2.04
C PRO A 24 26.84 3.68 1.39
N ARG A 25 26.30 4.39 0.40
CA ARG A 25 25.08 4.01 -0.33
C ARG A 25 25.45 3.74 -1.77
N ILE A 26 25.26 2.51 -2.25
CA ILE A 26 25.61 2.10 -3.61
C ILE A 26 24.35 1.58 -4.30
N ALA A 27 24.07 2.04 -5.52
CA ALA A 27 22.95 1.59 -6.32
C ALA A 27 23.37 1.07 -7.69
N LEU A 28 22.74 -0.02 -8.14
CA LEU A 28 22.74 -0.47 -9.53
C LEU A 28 21.32 -0.31 -10.07
N VAL A 29 21.17 0.55 -11.08
CA VAL A 29 19.88 0.91 -11.70
C VAL A 29 19.92 0.48 -13.16
N ILE A 30 18.97 -0.37 -13.57
CA ILE A 30 18.90 -0.93 -14.92
C ILE A 30 17.53 -0.62 -15.54
N GLY A 31 17.54 -0.16 -16.79
CA GLY A 31 16.32 0.00 -17.60
C GLY A 31 16.52 -0.60 -18.99
N ASN A 32 15.74 -1.63 -19.33
CA ASN A 32 15.79 -2.30 -20.63
C ASN A 32 14.49 -2.08 -21.42
N SER A 33 14.59 -1.37 -22.53
CA SER A 33 13.50 -0.98 -23.44
C SER A 33 13.68 -1.58 -24.84
N ALA A 34 14.89 -1.50 -25.39
CA ALA A 34 15.20 -1.78 -26.79
C ALA A 34 15.53 -3.26 -27.06
N TYR A 35 14.59 -4.15 -26.75
CA TYR A 35 14.75 -5.58 -27.01
C TYR A 35 14.87 -5.90 -28.51
N GLU A 36 15.78 -6.81 -28.85
CA GLU A 36 16.07 -7.20 -30.23
C GLU A 36 15.10 -8.27 -30.76
N ASN A 37 14.75 -9.25 -29.92
CA ASN A 37 14.01 -10.45 -30.33
C ASN A 37 12.62 -10.59 -29.69
N VAL A 38 12.25 -9.65 -28.80
CA VAL A 38 10.96 -9.62 -28.11
C VAL A 38 10.33 -8.24 -28.18
N ALA A 39 9.08 -8.13 -27.72
CA ALA A 39 8.37 -6.85 -27.67
C ALA A 39 9.18 -5.80 -26.90
N GLN A 40 9.28 -4.60 -27.48
CA GLN A 40 9.94 -3.46 -26.85
C GLN A 40 9.05 -2.82 -25.79
N LEU A 41 9.66 -2.14 -24.83
CA LEU A 41 8.97 -1.43 -23.76
C LEU A 41 9.32 0.06 -23.81
N ASP A 42 8.33 0.93 -23.75
CA ASP A 42 8.53 2.37 -23.95
C ASP A 42 9.13 3.09 -22.73
N ASN A 43 8.85 2.61 -21.51
CA ASN A 43 9.16 3.32 -20.27
C ASN A 43 10.43 2.91 -19.51
N PRO A 44 11.00 1.69 -19.58
CA PRO A 44 12.08 1.28 -18.66
C PRO A 44 13.32 2.18 -18.69
N VAL A 45 13.70 2.70 -19.86
CA VAL A 45 14.81 3.66 -19.97
C VAL A 45 14.49 4.97 -19.24
N THR A 46 13.28 5.50 -19.38
CA THR A 46 12.85 6.72 -18.67
C THR A 46 12.80 6.47 -17.17
N ASP A 47 12.19 5.36 -16.77
CA ASP A 47 12.08 4.90 -15.39
C ASP A 47 13.46 4.82 -14.71
N ALA A 48 14.44 4.20 -15.38
CA ALA A 48 15.80 4.05 -14.86
C ALA A 48 16.57 5.37 -14.79
N ASN A 49 16.41 6.29 -15.76
CA ASN A 49 17.05 7.60 -15.72
C ASN A 49 16.54 8.44 -14.53
N ASP A 50 15.22 8.50 -14.36
CA ASP A 50 14.60 9.29 -13.29
C ASP A 50 14.88 8.68 -11.91
N MET A 51 14.91 7.34 -11.82
CA MET A 51 15.28 6.62 -10.61
C MET A 51 16.74 6.89 -10.24
N ALA A 52 17.67 6.83 -11.21
CA ALA A 52 19.07 7.13 -10.98
C ALA A 52 19.28 8.58 -10.49
N ALA A 53 18.58 9.55 -11.08
CA ALA A 53 18.63 10.94 -10.63
C ALA A 53 18.11 11.10 -9.20
N THR A 54 16.97 10.47 -8.89
CA THR A 54 16.34 10.50 -7.56
C THR A 54 17.24 9.86 -6.50
N LEU A 55 17.83 8.70 -6.78
CA LEU A 55 18.73 8.01 -5.85
C LEU A 55 20.05 8.77 -5.66
N THR A 56 20.58 9.39 -6.71
CA THR A 56 21.76 10.27 -6.60
C THR A 56 21.46 11.44 -5.67
N ALA A 57 20.29 12.08 -5.80
CA ALA A 57 19.84 13.14 -4.90
C ALA A 57 19.64 12.65 -3.45
N ALA A 58 19.26 11.38 -3.26
CA ALA A 58 19.20 10.70 -1.97
C ALA A 58 20.56 10.21 -1.43
N GLY A 59 21.66 10.54 -2.11
CA GLY A 59 23.03 10.27 -1.66
C GLY A 59 23.58 8.88 -1.99
N PHE A 60 22.99 8.18 -2.96
CA PHE A 60 23.57 6.94 -3.51
C PHE A 60 24.65 7.25 -4.56
N ASP A 61 25.70 6.43 -4.57
CA ASP A 61 26.60 6.26 -5.71
C ASP A 61 25.94 5.31 -6.71
N VAL A 62 25.45 5.87 -7.83
CA VAL A 62 24.60 5.15 -8.79
C VAL A 62 25.38 4.70 -10.01
N THR A 63 25.35 3.40 -10.29
CA THR A 63 25.71 2.84 -11.60
C THR A 63 24.43 2.64 -12.42
N LEU A 64 24.26 3.45 -13.47
CA LEU A 64 23.13 3.37 -14.40
C LEU A 64 23.49 2.54 -15.63
N LEU A 65 22.67 1.55 -15.96
CA LEU A 65 22.74 0.74 -17.17
C LEU A 65 21.44 0.85 -17.95
N LEU A 66 21.54 1.14 -19.24
CA LEU A 66 20.40 1.23 -20.15
C LEU A 66 20.58 0.23 -21.29
N ASP A 67 19.49 -0.44 -21.69
CA ASP A 67 19.44 -1.41 -22.77
C ASP A 67 20.61 -2.42 -22.71
N ALA A 68 20.72 -3.07 -21.56
CA ALA A 68 21.85 -3.90 -21.21
C ALA A 68 21.72 -5.32 -21.77
N SER A 69 22.76 -5.75 -22.49
CA SER A 69 22.95 -7.13 -22.92
C SER A 69 23.32 -8.06 -21.77
N GLN A 70 23.20 -9.37 -21.99
CA GLN A 70 23.48 -10.36 -20.97
C GLN A 70 24.90 -10.27 -20.39
N PRO A 71 25.98 -10.12 -21.20
CA PRO A 71 27.32 -9.97 -20.65
C PRO A 71 27.49 -8.70 -19.81
N MET A 72 26.83 -7.60 -20.20
CA MET A 72 26.86 -6.35 -19.45
C MET A 72 26.15 -6.47 -18.11
N LEU A 73 24.98 -7.12 -18.07
CA LEU A 73 24.27 -7.39 -16.81
C LEU A 73 25.09 -8.26 -15.87
N ASN A 74 25.63 -9.38 -16.36
CA ASN A 74 26.49 -10.27 -15.57
C ASN A 74 27.69 -9.52 -14.98
N PHE A 75 28.39 -8.73 -15.79
CA PHE A 75 29.53 -7.94 -15.35
C PHE A 75 29.13 -6.90 -14.29
N SER A 76 28.07 -6.14 -14.54
CA SER A 76 27.63 -5.07 -13.64
C SER A 76 27.08 -5.58 -12.32
N ILE A 77 26.36 -6.70 -12.31
CA ILE A 77 25.89 -7.36 -11.08
C ILE A 77 27.09 -7.87 -10.26
N ALA A 78 28.08 -8.48 -10.91
CA ALA A 78 29.29 -8.93 -10.23
C ALA A 78 30.11 -7.76 -9.66
N LYS A 79 30.23 -6.67 -10.42
CA LYS A 79 30.87 -5.42 -9.98
C LYS A 79 30.13 -4.80 -8.81
N PHE A 80 28.81 -4.67 -8.88
CA PHE A 80 27.97 -4.15 -7.80
C PHE A 80 28.16 -4.94 -6.50
N GLY A 81 28.15 -6.27 -6.56
CA GLY A 81 28.44 -7.12 -5.41
C GLY A 81 29.86 -6.91 -4.84
N LYS A 82 30.84 -6.67 -5.70
CA LYS A 82 32.22 -6.36 -5.28
C LYS A 82 32.29 -5.00 -4.59
N ASP A 83 31.69 -3.97 -5.18
CA ASP A 83 31.72 -2.61 -4.63
C ASP A 83 31.01 -2.57 -3.26
N LEU A 84 29.91 -3.31 -3.09
CA LEU A 84 29.25 -3.48 -1.78
C LEU A 84 30.14 -4.16 -0.75
N ARG A 85 30.87 -5.22 -1.13
CA ARG A 85 31.84 -5.88 -0.23
C ARG A 85 32.96 -4.94 0.19
N ASP A 86 33.45 -4.14 -0.74
CA ASP A 86 34.54 -3.19 -0.50
C ASP A 86 34.09 -1.99 0.36
N ALA A 87 32.82 -1.57 0.25
CA ALA A 87 32.22 -0.50 1.05
C ALA A 87 32.02 -0.88 2.54
N GLY A 88 32.02 -2.19 2.85
CA GLY A 88 32.01 -2.70 4.21
C GLY A 88 30.61 -2.91 4.81
N ARG A 89 30.59 -3.23 6.11
CA ARG A 89 29.39 -3.76 6.79
C ARG A 89 28.30 -2.73 7.00
N ASP A 90 28.64 -1.44 7.03
CA ASP A 90 27.67 -0.38 7.26
C ASP A 90 26.99 0.07 5.96
N ALA A 91 27.39 -0.45 4.79
CA ALA A 91 26.87 0.00 3.51
C ALA A 91 25.40 -0.37 3.28
N THR A 92 24.69 0.47 2.54
CA THR A 92 23.39 0.16 1.95
C THR A 92 23.55 -0.11 0.46
N GLY A 93 23.03 -1.25 0.01
CA GLY A 93 22.96 -1.61 -1.41
C GLY A 93 21.54 -1.52 -1.94
N LEU A 94 21.37 -0.90 -3.10
CA LEU A 94 20.09 -0.86 -3.81
C LEU A 94 20.24 -1.41 -5.23
N PHE A 95 19.36 -2.35 -5.59
CA PHE A 95 19.21 -2.82 -6.96
C PHE A 95 17.84 -2.42 -7.47
N TYR A 96 17.80 -1.76 -8.61
CA TYR A 96 16.58 -1.39 -9.32
C TYR A 96 16.64 -1.94 -10.74
N TYR A 97 15.55 -2.59 -11.17
CA TYR A 97 15.42 -3.09 -12.52
C TYR A 97 14.03 -2.75 -13.08
N ALA A 98 14.00 -2.13 -14.25
CA ALA A 98 12.81 -1.96 -15.09
C ALA A 98 13.02 -2.68 -16.42
N GLY A 99 12.01 -3.46 -16.85
CA GLY A 99 12.06 -4.20 -18.10
C GLY A 99 11.26 -5.51 -18.06
N HIS A 100 11.46 -6.37 -19.05
CA HIS A 100 10.90 -7.71 -19.07
C HIS A 100 11.50 -8.56 -17.96
N GLY A 101 10.61 -9.25 -17.24
CA GLY A 101 10.97 -10.24 -16.23
C GLY A 101 10.02 -11.41 -16.37
N VAL A 102 10.58 -12.62 -16.37
CA VAL A 102 9.84 -13.86 -16.59
C VAL A 102 10.12 -14.86 -15.48
N GLN A 103 9.20 -15.78 -15.29
CA GLN A 103 9.34 -16.87 -14.35
C GLN A 103 9.50 -18.20 -15.10
N SER A 104 10.35 -19.08 -14.56
CA SER A 104 10.35 -20.49 -14.93
C SER A 104 10.64 -21.36 -13.71
N PHE A 105 9.79 -22.37 -13.47
CA PHE A 105 9.90 -23.31 -12.35
C PHE A 105 10.11 -22.60 -10.98
N GLY A 106 9.40 -21.50 -10.76
CA GLY A 106 9.49 -20.70 -9.53
C GLY A 106 10.77 -19.86 -9.38
N THR A 107 11.59 -19.74 -10.42
CA THR A 107 12.78 -18.88 -10.48
C THR A 107 12.49 -17.66 -11.33
N ASN A 108 12.89 -16.49 -10.85
CA ASN A 108 12.71 -15.22 -11.55
C ASN A 108 13.91 -14.87 -12.42
N TYR A 109 13.67 -14.45 -13.66
CA TYR A 109 14.70 -14.07 -14.60
C TYR A 109 14.49 -12.63 -15.09
N LEU A 110 15.58 -11.85 -15.04
CA LEU A 110 15.69 -10.54 -15.68
C LEU A 110 16.09 -10.79 -17.13
N VAL A 111 15.36 -10.20 -18.08
CA VAL A 111 15.56 -10.41 -19.52
C VAL A 111 16.49 -9.33 -20.11
N PRO A 112 17.68 -9.70 -20.63
CA PRO A 112 18.53 -8.78 -21.37
C PRO A 112 17.94 -8.32 -22.71
N VAL A 113 18.40 -7.21 -23.28
CA VAL A 113 17.90 -6.74 -24.58
C VAL A 113 18.28 -7.65 -25.76
N ASP A 114 19.40 -8.37 -25.64
CA ASP A 114 19.89 -9.34 -26.64
C ASP A 114 19.36 -10.77 -26.39
N ALA A 115 18.45 -10.95 -25.44
CA ALA A 115 17.89 -12.26 -25.14
C ALA A 115 17.16 -12.85 -26.36
N ALA A 116 17.50 -14.09 -26.70
CA ALA A 116 16.86 -14.84 -27.77
C ALA A 116 16.55 -16.26 -27.27
N LEU A 117 15.32 -16.47 -26.81
CA LEU A 117 14.89 -17.77 -26.31
C LEU A 117 14.20 -18.56 -27.42
N LYS A 118 14.56 -19.84 -27.56
CA LYS A 118 13.89 -20.78 -28.47
C LYS A 118 13.21 -21.92 -27.72
N ASN A 119 13.80 -22.35 -26.61
CA ASN A 119 13.27 -23.39 -25.74
C ASN A 119 13.34 -22.91 -24.29
N ALA A 120 12.34 -23.22 -23.47
CA ALA A 120 12.31 -22.92 -22.04
C ALA A 120 13.58 -23.34 -21.30
N ALA A 121 14.15 -24.50 -21.67
CA ALA A 121 15.33 -25.06 -21.04
C ALA A 121 16.61 -24.21 -21.20
N ASP A 122 16.64 -23.29 -22.17
CA ASP A 122 17.80 -22.42 -22.43
C ASP A 122 17.68 -21.07 -21.67
N LEU A 123 16.63 -20.86 -20.88
CA LEU A 123 16.34 -19.56 -20.26
C LEU A 123 17.47 -19.11 -19.31
N ASP A 124 18.04 -20.02 -18.52
CA ASP A 124 19.15 -19.74 -17.61
C ASP A 124 20.47 -19.43 -18.35
N LEU A 125 20.57 -19.80 -19.63
CA LEU A 125 21.72 -19.52 -20.49
C LEU A 125 21.63 -18.16 -21.17
N VAL A 126 20.43 -17.60 -21.35
CA VAL A 126 20.20 -16.34 -22.09
C VAL A 126 19.69 -15.19 -21.23
N ALA A 127 19.08 -15.48 -20.07
CA ALA A 127 18.60 -14.50 -19.10
C ALA A 127 19.45 -14.50 -17.83
N ILE A 128 19.09 -13.64 -16.86
CA ILE A 128 19.80 -13.53 -15.59
C ILE A 128 18.85 -13.86 -14.44
N ALA A 129 19.12 -14.94 -13.70
CA ALA A 129 18.35 -15.26 -12.50
C ALA A 129 18.45 -14.12 -11.46
N ALA A 130 17.32 -13.58 -11.00
CA ALA A 130 17.23 -12.49 -10.04
C ALA A 130 17.86 -12.88 -8.68
N GLU A 131 17.84 -14.16 -8.33
CA GLU A 131 18.52 -14.72 -7.17
C GLU A 131 20.04 -14.52 -7.24
N SER A 132 20.62 -14.35 -8.43
CA SER A 132 22.04 -14.00 -8.56
C SER A 132 22.35 -12.63 -7.95
N VAL A 133 21.44 -11.66 -8.10
CA VAL A 133 21.55 -10.34 -7.47
C VAL A 133 21.46 -10.48 -5.95
N LEU A 134 20.44 -11.20 -5.46
CA LEU A 134 20.26 -11.46 -4.03
C LEU A 134 21.47 -12.17 -3.41
N ARG A 135 22.09 -13.11 -4.14
CA ARG A 135 23.34 -13.77 -3.70
C ARG A 135 24.51 -12.80 -3.62
N GLN A 136 24.68 -11.90 -4.59
CA GLN A 136 25.73 -10.89 -4.54
C GLN A 136 25.54 -9.96 -3.34
N MET A 137 24.34 -9.45 -3.12
CA MET A 137 23.99 -8.59 -1.98
C MET A 137 24.16 -9.31 -0.63
N LYS A 138 23.65 -10.54 -0.50
CA LYS A 138 23.84 -11.37 0.70
C LYS A 138 25.32 -11.62 1.00
N SER A 139 26.15 -11.84 -0.03
CA SER A 139 27.58 -12.07 0.16
C SER A 139 28.32 -10.84 0.67
N ALA A 140 27.78 -9.64 0.45
CA ALA A 140 28.38 -8.38 0.89
C ALA A 140 28.34 -8.20 2.41
N ARG A 141 27.36 -8.82 3.10
CA ARG A 141 27.17 -8.71 4.57
C ARG A 141 27.13 -7.25 5.03
N ASN A 142 26.60 -6.39 4.17
CA ASN A 142 26.31 -5.00 4.42
C ASN A 142 25.01 -4.87 5.22
N LYS A 143 24.73 -3.67 5.71
CA LYS A 143 23.69 -3.40 6.72
C LYS A 143 22.29 -3.58 6.15
N THR A 144 22.07 -3.07 4.95
CA THR A 144 20.75 -2.98 4.32
C THR A 144 20.87 -3.30 2.83
N ASN A 145 19.99 -4.16 2.34
CA ASN A 145 19.83 -4.45 0.92
C ASN A 145 18.40 -4.11 0.49
N ILE A 146 18.25 -3.41 -0.63
CA ILE A 146 16.96 -3.03 -1.19
C ILE A 146 16.92 -3.52 -2.63
N VAL A 147 15.90 -4.29 -3.00
CA VAL A 147 15.70 -4.78 -4.36
C VAL A 147 14.32 -4.34 -4.82
N ILE A 148 14.28 -3.62 -5.94
CA ILE A 148 13.06 -3.07 -6.52
C ILE A 148 12.95 -3.60 -7.96
N LEU A 149 11.90 -4.36 -8.23
CA LEU A 149 11.65 -4.96 -9.54
C LEU A 149 10.39 -4.32 -10.14
N ASP A 150 10.60 -3.45 -11.12
CA ASP A 150 9.57 -2.89 -12.00
C ASP A 150 9.49 -3.69 -13.30
N ALA A 151 9.24 -4.98 -13.12
CA ALA A 151 9.08 -5.98 -14.18
C ALA A 151 7.70 -6.64 -14.06
N CYS A 152 7.44 -7.73 -14.79
CA CYS A 152 6.14 -8.42 -14.85
C CYS A 152 5.09 -7.80 -15.80
N ARG A 153 5.46 -7.19 -16.93
CA ARG A 153 4.48 -6.47 -17.78
C ARG A 153 3.73 -7.34 -18.77
N ASP A 154 4.39 -8.36 -19.30
CA ASP A 154 3.85 -9.47 -20.10
C ASP A 154 5.01 -10.46 -20.27
N ASN A 155 4.75 -11.77 -20.35
CA ASN A 155 5.82 -12.72 -20.65
C ASN A 155 6.07 -12.74 -22.17
N PRO A 156 7.18 -12.18 -22.69
CA PRO A 156 7.43 -12.13 -24.13
C PRO A 156 7.67 -13.50 -24.76
N PHE A 157 7.79 -14.55 -23.95
CA PHE A 157 8.06 -15.91 -24.38
C PHE A 157 6.84 -16.84 -24.21
N GLU A 158 5.64 -16.31 -23.98
CA GLU A 158 4.40 -17.10 -23.75
C GLU A 158 4.07 -18.13 -24.85
N THR A 159 4.58 -17.93 -26.07
CA THR A 159 4.40 -18.85 -27.20
C THR A 159 5.34 -20.05 -27.18
N ILE A 160 6.35 -20.04 -26.31
CA ILE A 160 7.30 -21.12 -26.10
C ILE A 160 6.69 -22.09 -25.08
N LEU A 161 6.73 -23.39 -25.38
CA LEU A 161 6.26 -24.43 -24.47
C LEU A 161 6.97 -24.31 -23.11
N ASP A 162 6.21 -24.46 -22.02
CA ASP A 162 6.65 -24.35 -20.62
C ASP A 162 7.05 -22.92 -20.16
N MET A 163 6.70 -21.87 -20.93
CA MET A 163 6.88 -20.45 -20.57
C MET A 163 5.54 -19.69 -20.46
N ASP A 164 4.44 -20.36 -20.09
CA ASP A 164 3.10 -19.75 -20.00
C ASP A 164 2.81 -19.06 -18.65
N ASP A 165 3.74 -19.12 -17.70
CA ASP A 165 3.67 -18.39 -16.43
C ASP A 165 3.77 -16.87 -16.67
N ASN A 166 2.81 -16.13 -16.12
CA ASN A 166 2.81 -14.68 -16.09
C ASN A 166 3.26 -14.14 -14.72
N GLY A 167 3.85 -12.94 -14.74
CA GLY A 167 4.36 -12.29 -13.54
C GLY A 167 5.67 -12.91 -13.02
N LEU A 168 6.06 -12.51 -11.82
CA LEU A 168 7.23 -13.05 -11.12
C LEU A 168 6.79 -13.89 -9.93
N ALA A 169 7.59 -14.91 -9.62
CA ALA A 169 7.49 -15.72 -8.42
C ALA A 169 7.81 -14.89 -7.17
N GLU A 170 7.25 -15.31 -6.04
CA GLU A 170 7.71 -14.81 -4.75
C GLU A 170 9.13 -15.31 -4.47
N MET A 171 10.04 -14.40 -4.09
CA MET A 171 11.41 -14.74 -3.71
C MET A 171 11.61 -14.57 -2.21
N ASN A 172 12.37 -15.50 -1.62
CA ASN A 172 12.78 -15.40 -0.22
C ASN A 172 13.90 -14.35 -0.07
N ALA A 173 13.54 -13.19 0.49
CA ALA A 173 14.49 -12.13 0.82
C ALA A 173 15.46 -12.59 1.94
N PRO A 174 16.80 -12.59 1.71
CA PRO A 174 17.76 -12.87 2.78
C PRO A 174 17.70 -11.82 3.89
N THR A 175 17.95 -12.20 5.15
CA THR A 175 17.98 -11.28 6.31
C THR A 175 18.73 -9.98 5.99
N GLY A 176 18.12 -8.85 6.34
CA GLY A 176 18.64 -7.51 6.01
C GLY A 176 18.27 -7.05 4.60
N THR A 177 17.31 -7.70 3.94
CA THR A 177 16.84 -7.33 2.59
C THR A 177 15.38 -6.89 2.61
N PHE A 178 15.10 -5.77 1.96
CA PHE A 178 13.79 -5.31 1.53
C PHE A 178 13.62 -5.61 0.04
N LEU A 179 12.60 -6.37 -0.32
CA LEU A 179 12.30 -6.74 -1.70
C LEU A 179 10.94 -6.18 -2.07
N SER A 180 10.84 -5.50 -3.21
CA SER A 180 9.59 -4.95 -3.71
C SER A 180 9.40 -5.25 -5.18
N TYR A 181 8.14 -5.53 -5.52
CA TYR A 181 7.64 -5.81 -6.85
C TYR A 181 6.61 -4.74 -7.23
N SER A 182 6.62 -4.33 -8.49
CA SER A 182 5.63 -3.38 -9.04
C SER A 182 4.19 -3.91 -8.98
N THR A 183 4.00 -5.23 -8.92
CA THR A 183 2.70 -5.89 -8.82
C THR A 183 2.78 -7.12 -7.91
N ALA A 184 1.64 -7.75 -7.62
CA ALA A 184 1.59 -8.96 -6.80
C ALA A 184 2.27 -10.14 -7.51
N PRO A 185 2.88 -11.10 -6.79
CA PRO A 185 3.43 -12.30 -7.40
C PRO A 185 2.39 -13.01 -8.30
N GLY A 186 2.82 -13.43 -9.49
CA GLY A 186 1.93 -14.01 -10.52
C GLY A 186 0.96 -13.04 -11.20
N ALA A 187 0.95 -11.75 -10.82
CA ALA A 187 0.19 -10.71 -11.50
C ALA A 187 1.08 -9.91 -12.47
N VAL A 188 0.42 -9.10 -13.29
CA VAL A 188 1.06 -8.27 -14.32
C VAL A 188 1.08 -6.80 -13.90
N ALA A 189 2.12 -6.06 -14.30
CA ALA A 189 2.30 -4.63 -14.07
C ALA A 189 1.93 -3.83 -15.32
N LEU A 190 1.38 -2.63 -15.15
CA LEU A 190 0.97 -1.78 -16.27
C LEU A 190 2.11 -0.87 -16.72
N ASP A 191 2.17 -0.63 -18.03
CA ASP A 191 3.17 0.27 -18.62
C ASP A 191 2.92 1.75 -18.31
N GLY A 192 1.68 2.12 -17.97
CA GLY A 192 1.28 3.52 -17.86
C GLY A 192 1.01 4.15 -19.23
N LEU A 193 0.48 5.37 -19.23
CA LEU A 193 0.07 6.06 -20.47
C LEU A 193 1.01 7.20 -20.86
N ASP A 194 1.83 7.73 -19.93
CA ASP A 194 2.64 8.93 -20.12
C ASP A 194 3.98 8.86 -19.36
N GLY A 195 5.05 8.43 -20.02
CA GLY A 195 6.41 8.47 -19.49
C GLY A 195 6.75 7.29 -18.59
N ASN A 196 6.77 7.49 -17.28
CA ASN A 196 7.17 6.47 -16.30
C ASN A 196 6.04 5.47 -16.01
N SER A 197 6.41 4.27 -15.57
CA SER A 197 5.44 3.30 -15.04
C SER A 197 4.69 3.88 -13.83
N PRO A 198 3.45 3.44 -13.53
CA PRO A 198 2.74 3.87 -12.33
C PRO A 198 3.54 3.61 -11.05
N PHE A 199 4.28 2.49 -11.00
CA PHE A 199 5.08 2.11 -9.84
C PHE A 199 6.31 3.01 -9.67
N THR A 200 7.07 3.24 -10.74
CA THR A 200 8.24 4.11 -10.70
C THR A 200 7.84 5.55 -10.45
N LYS A 201 6.77 6.05 -11.09
CA LYS A 201 6.22 7.37 -10.82
C LYS A 201 5.87 7.59 -9.35
N ALA A 202 5.24 6.60 -8.70
CA ALA A 202 4.95 6.65 -7.28
C ALA A 202 6.23 6.61 -6.43
N LEU A 203 7.22 5.79 -6.78
CA LEU A 203 8.52 5.76 -6.09
C LEU A 203 9.23 7.11 -6.15
N LEU A 204 9.33 7.71 -7.34
CA LEU A 204 9.98 9.00 -7.57
C LEU A 204 9.34 10.12 -6.73
N LYS A 205 8.04 10.03 -6.48
CA LYS A 205 7.32 10.99 -5.64
C LYS A 205 7.63 10.84 -4.15
N ASN A 206 7.77 9.61 -3.65
CA ASN A 206 7.87 9.33 -2.22
C ASN A 206 9.33 9.20 -1.71
N ILE A 207 10.29 8.77 -2.54
CA ILE A 207 11.72 8.66 -2.16
C ILE A 207 12.32 9.97 -1.62
N PRO A 208 12.01 11.15 -2.17
CA PRO A 208 12.56 12.41 -1.67
C PRO A 208 12.06 12.83 -0.28
N GLU A 209 11.04 12.17 0.29
CA GLU A 209 10.44 12.58 1.56
C GLU A 209 11.40 12.37 2.75
N PRO A 210 11.83 13.45 3.45
CA PRO A 210 12.80 13.33 4.53
C PRO A 210 12.25 12.58 5.74
N GLY A 211 13.03 11.61 6.24
CA GLY A 211 12.72 10.86 7.45
C GLY A 211 11.66 9.79 7.30
N MET A 212 11.16 9.54 6.09
CA MET A 212 10.14 8.52 5.85
C MET A 212 10.75 7.11 5.93
N PRO A 213 10.25 6.24 6.85
CA PRO A 213 10.65 4.85 6.92
C PRO A 213 10.27 4.11 5.63
N ILE A 214 11.14 3.20 5.18
CA ILE A 214 10.93 2.44 3.94
C ILE A 214 9.58 1.70 3.91
N GLU A 215 9.13 1.12 5.03
CA GLU A 215 7.83 0.43 5.10
C GLU A 215 6.67 1.41 4.87
N GLN A 216 6.78 2.64 5.38
CA GLN A 216 5.78 3.67 5.17
C GLN A 216 5.82 4.23 3.75
N LEU A 217 7.01 4.38 3.18
CA LEU A 217 7.21 4.78 1.80
C LEU A 217 6.55 3.80 0.83
N PHE A 218 6.83 2.50 0.97
CA PHE A 218 6.26 1.49 0.06
C PHE A 218 4.76 1.29 0.29
N LYS A 219 4.25 1.56 1.50
CA LYS A 219 2.80 1.66 1.73
C LYS A 219 2.19 2.85 0.97
N ALA A 220 2.83 4.02 0.97
CA ALA A 220 2.37 5.18 0.21
C ALA A 220 2.40 4.90 -1.30
N VAL A 221 3.49 4.31 -1.79
CA VAL A 221 3.63 3.86 -3.19
C VAL A 221 2.48 2.93 -3.58
N ARG A 222 2.17 1.91 -2.76
CA ARG A 222 1.04 1.00 -3.02
C ARG A 222 -0.30 1.74 -3.15
N ILE A 223 -0.58 2.70 -2.25
CA ILE A 223 -1.82 3.48 -2.29
C ILE A 223 -1.91 4.29 -3.59
N GLU A 224 -0.80 4.88 -4.03
CA GLU A 224 -0.75 5.67 -5.25
C GLU A 224 -0.93 4.82 -6.50
N VAL A 225 -0.26 3.68 -6.60
CA VAL A 225 -0.42 2.75 -7.72
C VAL A 225 -1.83 2.20 -7.80
N LEU A 226 -2.42 1.80 -6.65
CA LEU A 226 -3.82 1.36 -6.61
C LEU A 226 -4.76 2.44 -7.13
N LYS A 227 -4.54 3.70 -6.73
CA LYS A 227 -5.36 4.83 -7.17
C LYS A 227 -5.20 5.11 -8.66
N GLU A 228 -3.96 5.14 -9.16
CA GLU A 228 -3.66 5.46 -10.55
C GLU A 228 -4.13 4.37 -11.51
N THR A 229 -4.04 3.11 -11.10
CA THR A 229 -4.43 1.95 -11.92
C THR A 229 -5.87 1.50 -11.71
N GLY A 230 -6.66 2.19 -10.88
CA GLY A 230 -8.02 1.79 -10.53
C GLY A 230 -8.10 0.41 -9.85
N GLY A 231 -7.01 -0.02 -9.20
CA GLY A 231 -6.88 -1.32 -8.55
C GLY A 231 -6.38 -2.45 -9.45
N ALA A 232 -6.04 -2.18 -10.72
CA ALA A 232 -5.52 -3.19 -11.64
C ALA A 232 -4.10 -3.67 -11.29
N GLN A 233 -3.30 -2.84 -10.61
CA GLN A 233 -1.96 -3.17 -10.17
C GLN A 233 -1.81 -2.95 -8.67
N VAL A 234 -1.23 -3.93 -7.98
CA VAL A 234 -1.03 -3.87 -6.52
C VAL A 234 0.43 -4.17 -6.19
N PRO A 235 1.25 -3.16 -5.89
CA PRO A 235 2.64 -3.40 -5.51
C PRO A 235 2.76 -4.28 -4.27
N TRP A 236 3.72 -5.19 -4.32
CA TRP A 236 3.99 -6.15 -3.24
C TRP A 236 5.38 -5.93 -2.68
N ASP A 237 5.54 -6.18 -1.38
CA ASP A 237 6.84 -6.12 -0.73
C ASP A 237 6.99 -7.22 0.32
N ALA A 238 8.24 -7.64 0.51
CA ALA A 238 8.67 -8.58 1.54
C ALA A 238 9.90 -7.99 2.22
N SER A 239 9.83 -7.84 3.54
CA SER A 239 10.92 -7.24 4.32
C SER A 239 11.48 -8.23 5.33
N SER A 240 12.81 -8.27 5.39
CA SER A 240 13.59 -8.92 6.45
C SER A 240 14.59 -7.93 7.07
N LEU A 241 14.35 -6.63 6.90
CA LEU A 241 15.16 -5.58 7.50
C LEU A 241 15.14 -5.70 9.03
N THR A 242 16.30 -5.50 9.64
CA THR A 242 16.45 -5.55 11.11
C THR A 242 16.64 -4.16 11.73
N GLY A 243 16.79 -3.13 10.91
CA GLY A 243 16.99 -1.75 11.34
C GLY A 243 16.19 -0.80 10.46
N ASN A 244 15.98 0.41 10.96
CA ASN A 244 15.27 1.45 10.22
C ASN A 244 16.13 1.92 9.04
N PHE A 245 15.48 2.16 7.90
CA PHE A 245 16.07 2.78 6.74
C PHE A 245 15.15 3.88 6.20
N ASN A 246 15.75 5.05 5.92
CA ASN A 246 15.10 6.17 5.26
C ASN A 246 15.96 6.56 4.04
N PHE A 247 15.33 6.82 2.90
CA PHE A 247 16.06 7.28 1.71
C PHE A 247 16.68 8.66 1.90
N VAL A 248 15.95 9.58 2.53
CA VAL A 248 16.47 10.90 2.88
C VAL A 248 16.39 11.05 4.40
N GLU A 249 17.49 11.47 5.02
CA GLU A 249 17.50 11.72 6.47
C GLU A 249 16.60 12.91 6.81
N ALA A 250 15.84 12.80 7.90
CA ALA A 250 15.13 13.97 8.43
C ALA A 250 16.16 15.02 8.85
N ALA A 251 15.87 16.29 8.59
CA ALA A 251 16.62 17.36 9.24
C ALA A 251 16.60 17.11 10.75
N PRO A 252 17.74 17.25 11.46
CA PRO A 252 17.75 17.14 12.91
C PRO A 252 16.73 18.13 13.46
N VAL A 253 15.58 17.63 13.91
CA VAL A 253 14.66 18.45 14.69
C VAL A 253 15.46 18.80 15.94
N PRO A 254 15.68 20.09 16.26
CA PRO A 254 16.30 20.45 17.51
C PRO A 254 15.52 19.71 18.59
N ALA A 255 16.20 18.85 19.36
CA ALA A 255 15.56 18.16 20.46
C ALA A 255 14.81 19.24 21.25
N PRO A 256 13.48 19.12 21.46
CA PRO A 256 12.77 20.10 22.25
C PRO A 256 13.56 20.25 23.54
N ALA A 257 14.01 21.48 23.83
CA ALA A 257 14.77 21.78 25.04
C ALA A 257 14.04 21.07 26.19
N PRO A 258 14.75 20.30 27.04
CA PRO A 258 14.11 19.38 27.97
C PRO A 258 12.98 20.13 28.67
N MET A 259 11.74 19.74 28.38
CA MET A 259 10.57 20.37 28.98
C MET A 259 10.68 20.09 30.47
N THR A 260 11.18 21.07 31.23
CA THR A 260 11.20 20.97 32.67
C THR A 260 9.77 20.75 33.15
N ASN A 261 9.55 20.05 34.27
CA ASN A 261 8.20 19.85 34.83
C ASN A 261 7.42 21.19 34.95
N ALA A 262 8.13 22.30 35.10
CA ALA A 262 7.56 23.66 35.07
C ALA A 262 6.97 24.06 33.70
N GLY A 263 7.55 23.65 32.57
CA GLY A 263 7.04 23.95 31.22
C GLY A 263 5.70 23.27 30.94
N MET A 264 5.61 21.96 31.20
CA MET A 264 4.35 21.21 31.05
C MET A 264 3.26 21.72 31.98
N THR A 265 3.61 22.03 33.25
CA THR A 265 2.63 22.56 34.21
C THR A 265 2.18 23.97 33.83
N TRP A 266 3.10 24.82 33.30
CA TRP A 266 2.77 26.17 32.87
C TRP A 266 1.78 26.17 31.69
N GLU A 267 2.00 25.35 30.67
CA GLU A 267 1.09 25.22 29.53
C GLU A 267 -0.32 24.80 29.99
N ALA A 268 -0.42 23.79 30.85
CA ALA A 268 -1.69 23.33 31.39
C ALA A 268 -2.42 24.40 32.22
N VAL A 269 -1.69 25.18 33.03
CA VAL A 269 -2.27 26.20 33.91
C VAL A 269 -2.65 27.48 33.16
N ARG A 270 -1.81 27.92 32.21
CA ARG A 270 -2.02 29.16 31.44
C ARG A 270 -3.38 29.19 30.75
N ASP A 271 -3.79 28.06 30.18
CA ASP A 271 -5.00 27.99 29.39
C ASP A 271 -6.27 27.98 30.26
N THR A 272 -6.17 27.62 31.55
CA THR A 272 -7.30 27.68 32.49
C THR A 272 -7.74 29.10 32.82
N LYS A 273 -6.83 30.08 32.72
CA LYS A 273 -7.04 31.48 33.16
C LYS A 273 -7.61 31.59 34.58
N ASP A 274 -7.36 30.61 35.45
CA ASP A 274 -7.80 30.61 36.84
C ASP A 274 -6.69 31.22 37.74
N PRO A 275 -6.97 32.35 38.43
CA PRO A 275 -6.02 32.97 39.35
C PRO A 275 -5.44 32.02 40.41
N LEU A 276 -6.24 31.07 40.91
CA LEU A 276 -5.80 30.12 41.92
C LEU A 276 -4.80 29.10 41.36
N GLN A 277 -5.04 28.59 40.14
CA GLN A 277 -4.13 27.67 39.46
C GLN A 277 -2.80 28.34 39.12
N ILE A 278 -2.85 29.59 38.69
CA ILE A 278 -1.64 30.40 38.39
C ILE A 278 -0.85 30.70 39.68
N LEU A 279 -1.53 30.97 40.80
CA LEU A 279 -0.91 31.10 42.12
C LEU A 279 -0.24 29.80 42.58
N LEU A 280 -0.91 28.65 42.40
CA LEU A 280 -0.36 27.33 42.75
C LEU A 280 0.87 27.00 41.89
N PHE A 281 0.85 27.35 40.61
CA PHE A 281 2.00 27.25 39.72
C PHE A 281 3.20 28.09 40.22
N LEU A 282 2.95 29.36 40.55
CA LEU A 282 3.98 30.27 41.09
C LEU A 282 4.57 29.79 42.42
N ARG A 283 3.78 29.08 43.23
CA ARG A 283 4.22 28.49 44.49
C ARG A 283 5.08 27.25 44.29
N ALA A 284 4.71 26.40 43.33
CA ALA A 284 5.43 25.17 43.03
C ALA A 284 6.74 25.43 42.27
N TYR A 285 6.78 26.48 41.44
CA TYR A 285 7.90 26.78 40.55
C TYR A 285 8.35 28.26 40.61
N PRO A 286 8.77 28.76 41.80
CA PRO A 286 9.04 30.18 42.04
C PRO A 286 10.21 30.76 41.21
N ASP A 287 11.18 29.92 40.86
CA ASP A 287 12.40 30.29 40.11
C ASP A 287 12.35 29.83 38.63
N SER A 288 11.20 29.36 38.15
CA SER A 288 11.08 28.95 36.75
C SER A 288 11.15 30.14 35.80
N GLN A 289 11.60 29.89 34.56
CA GLN A 289 11.56 30.89 33.48
C GLN A 289 10.15 31.41 33.18
N PHE A 290 9.11 30.70 33.64
CA PHE A 290 7.70 31.05 33.46
C PHE A 290 7.11 31.85 34.63
N ALA A 291 7.85 32.04 35.73
CA ALA A 291 7.36 32.78 36.90
C ALA A 291 7.07 34.26 36.60
N GLY A 292 7.82 34.88 35.68
CA GLY A 292 7.55 36.24 35.20
C GLY A 292 6.20 36.32 34.47
N PRO A 293 6.02 35.58 33.35
CA PRO A 293 4.76 35.53 32.62
C PRO A 293 3.54 35.14 33.47
N ALA A 294 3.72 34.21 34.42
CA ALA A 294 2.65 33.78 35.33
C ALA A 294 2.19 34.91 36.28
N ARG A 295 3.12 35.73 36.80
CA ARG A 295 2.76 36.91 37.63
C ARG A 295 2.03 37.98 36.82
N GLU A 296 2.45 38.20 35.58
CA GLU A 296 1.78 39.15 34.68
C GLU A 296 0.34 38.72 34.39
N MET A 297 0.13 37.43 34.07
CA MET A 297 -1.20 36.88 33.83
C MET A 297 -2.09 36.96 35.08
N LEU A 298 -1.56 36.58 36.25
CA LEU A 298 -2.30 36.69 37.50
C LEU A 298 -2.73 38.13 37.80
N ASN A 299 -1.83 39.09 37.62
CA ASN A 299 -2.14 40.51 37.81
C ASN A 299 -3.21 40.98 36.82
N ALA A 300 -3.14 40.59 35.55
CA ALA A 300 -4.15 40.94 34.55
C ALA A 300 -5.55 40.40 34.91
N LEU A 301 -5.61 39.15 35.39
CA LEU A 301 -6.87 38.54 35.83
C LEU A 301 -7.42 39.22 37.09
N MET A 302 -6.57 39.53 38.07
CA MET A 302 -7.00 40.26 39.27
C MET A 302 -7.52 41.67 38.95
N VAL A 303 -6.90 42.38 38.00
CA VAL A 303 -7.38 43.69 37.55
C VAL A 303 -8.73 43.58 36.83
N SER A 304 -8.93 42.51 36.06
CA SER A 304 -10.22 42.23 35.41
C SER A 304 -11.33 41.95 36.43
N GLU A 305 -11.05 41.18 37.48
CA GLU A 305 -12.01 40.85 38.55
C GLU A 305 -12.31 42.05 39.48
N LEU A 306 -11.36 42.96 39.66
CA LEU A 306 -11.49 44.15 40.52
C LEU A 306 -12.08 45.38 39.79
N SER A 307 -12.30 45.28 38.48
CA SER A 307 -12.93 46.35 37.71
C SER A 307 -14.46 46.32 37.92
N PRO A 308 -15.11 47.43 38.30
CA PRO A 308 -16.57 47.43 38.45
C PRO A 308 -17.25 47.20 37.09
N PRO A 309 -18.42 46.52 37.05
CA PRO A 309 -19.15 46.30 35.82
C PRO A 309 -19.52 47.64 35.17
N SER A 310 -19.45 47.67 33.84
CA SER A 310 -19.79 48.85 33.05
C SER A 310 -21.29 49.20 33.24
N PRO A 311 -21.71 50.49 33.20
CA PRO A 311 -23.10 50.91 33.49
C PRO A 311 -24.17 50.26 32.60
N SER A 312 -23.78 49.61 31.50
CA SER A 312 -24.67 48.92 30.57
C SER A 312 -25.17 47.54 31.03
N GLU A 313 -24.65 46.96 32.11
CA GLU A 313 -25.13 45.66 32.64
C GLU A 313 -26.02 45.76 33.89
N GLN A 314 -26.24 46.97 34.44
CA GLN A 314 -27.13 47.19 35.59
C GLN A 314 -28.60 47.47 35.20
N ALA A 315 -28.96 47.33 33.92
CA ALA A 315 -30.32 47.58 33.42
C ALA A 315 -31.18 46.31 33.23
N ALA A 316 -30.73 45.14 33.68
CA ALA A 316 -31.50 43.89 33.60
C ALA A 316 -31.71 43.25 34.98
N ILE A 317 -32.34 43.98 35.89
CA ILE A 317 -32.93 43.38 37.09
C ILE A 317 -34.43 43.70 37.08
N VAL A 318 -35.25 42.69 36.80
CA VAL A 318 -36.68 42.63 37.18
C VAL A 318 -36.86 41.36 38.02
N PRO A 319 -37.60 41.38 39.14
CA PRO A 319 -37.51 40.37 40.19
C PRO A 319 -38.57 39.25 40.13
N ASP A 320 -38.28 38.22 40.92
CA ASP A 320 -39.12 37.14 41.50
C ASP A 320 -39.51 35.91 40.68
N LYS A 321 -38.90 34.75 41.03
CA LYS A 321 -39.47 33.84 42.06
C LYS A 321 -38.45 32.83 42.63
N GLU A 322 -38.60 32.60 43.93
CA GLU A 322 -37.78 31.90 44.95
C GLU A 322 -37.79 30.34 44.88
N PRO A 323 -37.14 29.56 45.79
CA PRO A 323 -36.02 28.67 45.48
C PRO A 323 -36.26 27.18 45.82
N ALA A 324 -35.35 26.29 45.38
CA ALA A 324 -35.12 25.02 46.07
C ALA A 324 -33.65 24.57 45.94
N ALA A 325 -32.98 24.51 47.10
CA ALA A 325 -31.69 23.84 47.36
C ALA A 325 -31.91 22.32 47.57
N PRO A 326 -30.91 21.46 47.92
CA PRO A 326 -29.46 21.68 48.05
C PRO A 326 -28.58 20.59 47.34
N THR A 327 -27.27 20.88 47.23
CA THR A 327 -26.11 19.99 47.52
C THR A 327 -26.14 18.55 46.95
N SER A 328 -25.21 18.10 46.10
CA SER A 328 -23.81 17.82 46.46
C SER A 328 -23.03 17.43 45.21
N VAL A 329 -21.88 18.06 44.99
CA VAL A 329 -20.84 17.53 44.09
C VAL A 329 -19.83 16.81 44.97
N THR A 330 -19.80 15.49 44.88
CA THR A 330 -18.65 14.67 45.26
C THR A 330 -17.69 14.61 44.08
N LEU A 331 -16.43 14.94 44.35
CA LEU A 331 -15.28 14.76 43.46
C LEU A 331 -15.14 13.30 43.05
N SER A 332 -14.99 13.03 41.74
CA SER A 332 -14.04 12.04 41.22
C SER A 332 -13.84 12.19 39.71
N GLY A 333 -12.58 12.52 39.37
CA GLY A 333 -11.79 12.28 38.16
C GLY A 333 -12.43 11.97 36.80
N SER A 334 -12.01 12.74 35.79
CA SER A 334 -11.69 12.30 34.43
C SER A 334 -10.68 13.34 33.89
N THR A 335 -9.51 13.06 33.29
CA THR A 335 -9.12 12.06 32.27
C THR A 335 -10.13 12.00 31.13
N GLN A 336 -10.09 12.96 30.20
CA GLN A 336 -10.76 12.80 28.91
C GLN A 336 -9.90 11.92 27.99
N ILE A 337 -10.14 10.62 28.13
CA ILE A 337 -10.05 9.63 27.06
C ILE A 337 -11.12 9.99 26.01
N ALA A 338 -10.89 9.54 24.76
CA ALA A 338 -11.87 9.44 23.67
C ALA A 338 -13.31 9.35 24.19
N ALA A 339 -14.24 10.12 23.60
CA ALA A 339 -15.66 10.01 23.88
C ALA A 339 -16.02 8.50 23.95
N GLU A 340 -16.39 8.02 25.13
CA GLU A 340 -16.74 6.62 25.33
C GLU A 340 -17.89 6.32 24.38
N VAL A 341 -17.59 5.54 23.35
CA VAL A 341 -18.59 5.01 22.42
C VAL A 341 -19.55 4.19 23.26
N THR A 342 -20.73 4.75 23.51
CA THR A 342 -21.74 4.13 24.35
C THR A 342 -22.11 2.76 23.79
N ASP A 343 -22.44 1.78 24.65
CA ASP A 343 -22.88 0.45 24.19
C ASP A 343 -24.07 0.55 23.21
N THR A 344 -24.90 1.59 23.38
CA THR A 344 -26.00 1.94 22.50
C THR A 344 -25.55 2.38 21.11
N GLU A 345 -24.49 3.20 21.02
CA GLU A 345 -23.90 3.64 19.74
C GLU A 345 -23.26 2.46 19.00
N ARG A 346 -22.53 1.59 19.71
CA ARG A 346 -21.94 0.37 19.14
C ARG A 346 -23.00 -0.59 18.62
N ALA A 347 -24.05 -0.85 19.39
CA ALA A 347 -25.12 -1.73 18.99
C ALA A 347 -25.85 -1.21 17.74
N LEU A 348 -26.02 0.11 17.61
CA LEU A 348 -26.70 0.71 16.48
C LEU A 348 -25.85 0.62 15.19
N ILE A 349 -24.54 0.90 15.26
CA ILE A 349 -23.66 0.74 14.09
C ILE A 349 -23.47 -0.73 13.70
N GLU A 350 -23.41 -1.66 14.66
CA GLU A 350 -23.33 -3.09 14.36
C GLU A 350 -24.61 -3.62 13.72
N THR A 351 -25.77 -3.09 14.13
CA THR A 351 -27.06 -3.40 13.50
C THR A 351 -27.07 -2.93 12.05
N ALA A 352 -26.65 -1.69 11.78
CA ALA A 352 -26.54 -1.15 10.42
C ALA A 352 -25.57 -1.97 9.55
N ARG A 353 -24.43 -2.38 10.10
CA ARG A 353 -23.45 -3.24 9.41
C ARG A 353 -23.98 -4.63 9.11
N LYS A 354 -24.76 -5.21 10.03
CA LYS A 354 -25.32 -6.55 9.87
C LYS A 354 -26.48 -6.57 8.88
N SER A 355 -27.26 -5.49 8.80
CA SER A 355 -28.38 -5.39 7.88
C SER A 355 -27.96 -4.93 6.47
N GLY A 356 -26.92 -4.09 6.37
CA GLY A 356 -26.42 -3.56 5.10
C GLY A 356 -27.39 -2.62 4.38
N LYS A 357 -28.40 -2.08 5.07
CA LYS A 357 -29.46 -1.26 4.47
C LYS A 357 -29.19 0.23 4.63
N ALA A 358 -29.46 1.02 3.59
CA ALA A 358 -29.31 2.48 3.64
C ALA A 358 -30.12 3.11 4.79
N SER A 359 -31.31 2.58 5.09
CA SER A 359 -32.16 3.05 6.20
C SER A 359 -31.48 2.97 7.56
N ASP A 360 -30.66 1.94 7.78
CA ASP A 360 -30.11 1.65 9.10
C ASP A 360 -28.82 2.45 9.34
N TYR A 361 -28.06 2.72 8.27
CA TYR A 361 -26.96 3.68 8.29
C TYR A 361 -27.46 5.13 8.43
N GLN A 362 -28.59 5.48 7.79
CA GLN A 362 -29.24 6.78 7.99
C GLN A 362 -29.66 6.98 9.45
N ALA A 363 -30.29 5.97 10.06
CA ALA A 363 -30.70 6.03 11.47
C ALA A 363 -29.50 6.22 12.43
N TYR A 364 -28.35 5.62 12.12
CA TYR A 364 -27.13 5.85 12.90
C TYR A 364 -26.60 7.28 12.75
N VAL A 365 -26.50 7.80 11.52
CA VAL A 365 -25.99 9.17 11.25
C VAL A 365 -26.89 10.24 11.88
N ASP A 366 -28.21 10.02 11.89
CA ASP A 366 -29.17 10.94 12.50
C ASP A 366 -29.10 10.91 14.04
N ALA A 367 -28.86 9.74 14.64
CA ALA A 367 -28.74 9.58 16.09
C ALA A 367 -27.38 10.03 16.63
N TYR A 368 -26.31 9.87 15.84
CA TYR A 368 -24.92 10.15 16.22
C TYR A 368 -24.19 10.97 15.14
N PRO A 369 -24.59 12.22 14.87
CA PRO A 369 -24.01 13.04 13.79
C PRO A 369 -22.54 13.42 14.03
N SER A 370 -22.08 13.36 15.28
CA SER A 370 -20.67 13.51 15.68
C SER A 370 -20.15 12.27 16.43
N GLY A 371 -20.79 11.11 16.20
CA GLY A 371 -20.41 9.83 16.79
C GLY A 371 -19.07 9.30 16.28
N ALA A 372 -18.51 8.33 16.98
CA ALA A 372 -17.21 7.75 16.65
C ALA A 372 -17.20 7.03 15.28
N TYR A 373 -18.37 6.64 14.76
CA TYR A 373 -18.52 6.04 13.43
C TYR A 373 -19.29 6.92 12.45
N ALA A 374 -19.52 8.20 12.75
CA ALA A 374 -20.34 9.10 11.94
C ALA A 374 -19.82 9.22 10.49
N GLU A 375 -18.50 9.38 10.32
CA GLU A 375 -17.88 9.48 8.99
C GLU A 375 -18.01 8.18 8.19
N LEU A 376 -17.76 7.03 8.84
CA LEU A 376 -17.87 5.72 8.21
C LEU A 376 -19.31 5.41 7.80
N ALA A 377 -20.28 5.70 8.68
CA ALA A 377 -21.69 5.46 8.42
C ALA A 377 -22.25 6.39 7.34
N ALA A 378 -21.83 7.65 7.29
CA ALA A 378 -22.21 8.59 6.24
C ALA A 378 -21.67 8.18 4.87
N PHE A 379 -20.45 7.64 4.84
CA PHE A 379 -19.86 7.10 3.62
C PHE A 379 -20.62 5.87 3.09
N GLU A 380 -20.90 4.89 3.95
CA GLU A 380 -21.63 3.68 3.54
C GLU A 380 -23.07 3.99 3.11
N LEU A 381 -23.72 4.94 3.80
CA LEU A 381 -25.03 5.46 3.42
C LEU A 381 -25.04 6.09 2.03
N ALA A 382 -24.00 6.87 1.68
CA ALA A 382 -23.89 7.48 0.35
C ALA A 382 -23.76 6.41 -0.75
N LEU A 383 -22.94 5.38 -0.53
CA LEU A 383 -22.78 4.26 -1.45
C LEU A 383 -24.08 3.46 -1.65
N LEU A 384 -24.85 3.25 -0.58
CA LEU A 384 -26.11 2.51 -0.66
C LEU A 384 -27.22 3.35 -1.33
N LYS A 385 -27.26 4.66 -1.08
CA LYS A 385 -28.20 5.57 -1.78
C LYS A 385 -27.89 5.70 -3.27
N GLU A 386 -26.63 5.62 -3.66
CA GLU A 386 -26.22 5.61 -5.08
C GLU A 386 -26.66 4.32 -5.78
N LYS A 387 -26.63 3.18 -5.07
CA LYS A 387 -27.16 1.90 -5.56
C LYS A 387 -28.69 1.85 -5.65
N GLU A 388 -29.39 2.55 -4.74
CA GLU A 388 -30.86 2.60 -4.71
C GLU A 388 -31.44 3.66 -5.67
N GLY A 389 -30.71 4.77 -5.87
CA GLY A 389 -31.07 5.87 -6.76
C GLY A 389 -30.69 5.60 -8.21
N GLY A 390 -31.22 4.53 -8.81
CA GLY A 390 -31.03 4.22 -10.23
C GLY A 390 -31.33 5.43 -11.12
N THR A 391 -30.29 6.18 -11.51
CA THR A 391 -30.39 7.32 -12.40
C THR A 391 -29.25 7.26 -13.40
N THR A 392 -29.68 7.08 -14.65
CA THR A 392 -28.94 7.11 -15.90
C THR A 392 -27.99 8.31 -16.01
N MET A 393 -26.73 8.07 -16.38
CA MET A 393 -25.86 9.13 -16.92
C MET A 393 -26.49 9.72 -18.19
N ALA A 394 -26.71 11.03 -18.17
CA ALA A 394 -27.12 11.81 -19.33
C ALA A 394 -26.00 11.82 -20.38
N ALA A 395 -26.39 11.58 -21.63
CA ALA A 395 -25.52 11.64 -22.81
C ALA A 395 -24.88 13.02 -22.98
N LEU A 396 -23.56 13.04 -23.14
CA LEU A 396 -22.83 14.18 -23.74
C LEU A 396 -23.02 14.15 -25.27
N PRO A 397 -23.03 15.32 -25.94
CA PRO A 397 -23.51 15.44 -27.30
C PRO A 397 -22.55 14.79 -28.31
N SER A 398 -23.17 14.11 -29.28
CA SER A 398 -22.50 13.49 -30.44
C SER A 398 -21.67 14.52 -31.21
N GLY A 399 -20.35 14.35 -31.17
CA GLY A 399 -19.40 14.94 -32.09
C GLY A 399 -18.43 13.85 -32.51
N ASP A 400 -18.51 13.46 -33.79
CA ASP A 400 -17.79 12.34 -34.39
C ASP A 400 -16.28 12.32 -34.06
N ARG A 401 -15.87 11.30 -33.30
CA ARG A 401 -14.65 10.51 -33.48
C ARG A 401 -14.68 9.31 -32.52
N ALA A 402 -15.26 8.21 -33.00
CA ALA A 402 -15.22 6.93 -32.31
C ALA A 402 -13.78 6.41 -32.25
N LEU A 403 -13.20 6.38 -31.05
CA LEU A 403 -12.20 5.38 -30.70
C LEU A 403 -12.95 4.24 -30.03
N GLN A 404 -13.21 3.18 -30.79
CA GLN A 404 -13.65 1.90 -30.24
C GLN A 404 -12.49 1.33 -29.42
N VAL A 405 -12.58 1.39 -28.09
CA VAL A 405 -11.74 0.55 -27.23
C VAL A 405 -12.43 -0.80 -27.17
N VAL A 406 -11.94 -1.74 -27.97
CA VAL A 406 -12.28 -3.16 -27.87
C VAL A 406 -11.59 -3.68 -26.60
N VAL A 407 -12.37 -4.13 -25.62
CA VAL A 407 -11.85 -4.96 -24.53
C VAL A 407 -11.42 -6.28 -25.16
N PRO A 408 -10.13 -6.68 -25.12
CA PRO A 408 -9.73 -7.96 -25.66
C PRO A 408 -10.35 -9.08 -24.81
N GLU A 409 -10.89 -10.07 -25.51
CA GLU A 409 -11.26 -11.37 -24.97
C GLU A 409 -10.02 -12.00 -24.29
N VAL A 410 -10.20 -12.64 -23.13
CA VAL A 410 -9.10 -13.28 -22.36
C VAL A 410 -8.32 -14.23 -23.29
N PRO A 411 -7.01 -14.00 -23.56
CA PRO A 411 -6.26 -14.83 -24.50
C PRO A 411 -6.18 -16.28 -24.01
N GLY A 412 -6.60 -17.24 -24.85
CA GLY A 412 -6.46 -18.68 -24.60
C GLY A 412 -7.76 -19.49 -24.46
N MET A 413 -8.93 -18.86 -24.35
CA MET A 413 -10.22 -19.56 -24.33
C MET A 413 -10.94 -19.40 -25.68
N VAL A 414 -10.99 -20.47 -26.48
CA VAL A 414 -11.79 -20.49 -27.70
C VAL A 414 -13.28 -20.43 -27.30
N PRO A 415 -14.11 -19.56 -27.91
CA PRO A 415 -15.56 -19.56 -27.69
C PRO A 415 -16.16 -20.93 -28.05
N PRO A 416 -17.15 -21.43 -27.31
CA PRO A 416 -17.83 -22.67 -27.67
C PRO A 416 -18.47 -22.54 -29.06
N THR A 417 -18.38 -23.59 -29.87
CA THR A 417 -18.92 -23.57 -31.24
C THR A 417 -20.39 -23.98 -31.31
N SER A 418 -20.90 -24.55 -30.22
CA SER A 418 -22.29 -24.96 -30.03
C SER A 418 -22.92 -24.30 -28.80
N VAL A 419 -24.26 -24.25 -28.79
CA VAL A 419 -25.04 -23.74 -27.64
C VAL A 419 -24.76 -24.63 -26.43
N ILE A 420 -24.37 -24.00 -25.32
CA ILE A 420 -24.18 -24.72 -24.07
C ILE A 420 -25.54 -25.02 -23.47
N THR A 421 -25.76 -26.25 -23.01
CA THR A 421 -26.97 -26.66 -22.28
C THR A 421 -26.58 -27.27 -20.93
N TYR A 422 -27.49 -27.21 -19.95
CA TYR A 422 -27.21 -27.65 -18.59
C TYR A 422 -26.71 -29.12 -18.50
N ASN A 423 -27.23 -29.99 -19.36
CA ASN A 423 -26.88 -31.42 -19.42
C ASN A 423 -25.97 -31.77 -20.61
N GLY A 424 -25.60 -30.79 -21.45
CA GLY A 424 -24.77 -30.99 -22.62
C GLY A 424 -23.29 -31.12 -22.26
N SER A 425 -22.54 -31.84 -23.09
CA SER A 425 -21.08 -31.94 -22.95
C SER A 425 -20.42 -30.62 -23.34
N LEU A 426 -19.53 -30.10 -22.49
CA LEU A 426 -18.77 -28.88 -22.77
C LEU A 426 -17.60 -29.14 -23.73
N GLU A 427 -17.41 -28.23 -24.68
CA GLU A 427 -16.35 -28.31 -25.72
C GLU A 427 -15.07 -27.58 -25.31
N THR A 428 -15.14 -26.64 -24.35
CA THR A 428 -14.06 -25.72 -23.99
C THR A 428 -13.88 -25.66 -22.48
N GLY A 429 -12.73 -25.17 -21.99
CA GLY A 429 -12.50 -24.97 -20.55
C GLY A 429 -11.37 -25.78 -19.89
N GLY A 430 -10.56 -26.51 -20.67
CA GLY A 430 -9.39 -27.25 -20.17
C GLY A 430 -9.69 -28.68 -19.69
N ALA A 431 -8.63 -29.40 -19.31
CA ALA A 431 -8.71 -30.80 -18.85
C ALA A 431 -9.55 -30.90 -17.56
N GLY A 432 -10.57 -31.76 -17.57
CA GLY A 432 -11.52 -31.92 -16.45
C GLY A 432 -12.84 -31.15 -16.62
N ILE A 433 -12.91 -30.17 -17.52
CA ILE A 433 -14.15 -29.46 -17.89
C ILE A 433 -14.68 -29.94 -19.24
N VAL A 434 -13.80 -30.09 -20.23
CA VAL A 434 -14.15 -30.62 -21.56
C VAL A 434 -14.66 -32.06 -21.43
N GLY A 435 -15.79 -32.36 -22.06
CA GLY A 435 -16.43 -33.67 -22.04
C GLY A 435 -17.43 -33.90 -20.90
N ASN A 436 -17.49 -33.00 -19.91
CA ASN A 436 -18.46 -33.06 -18.80
C ASN A 436 -19.62 -32.09 -19.04
N SER A 437 -20.75 -32.30 -18.34
CA SER A 437 -21.87 -31.36 -18.30
C SER A 437 -21.79 -30.40 -17.11
N LEU A 438 -22.50 -29.27 -17.17
CA LEU A 438 -22.62 -28.38 -16.02
C LEU A 438 -23.19 -29.15 -14.82
N GLU A 439 -24.24 -29.95 -15.00
CA GLU A 439 -24.80 -30.83 -13.96
C GLU A 439 -23.74 -31.75 -13.30
N SER A 440 -22.85 -32.35 -14.09
CA SER A 440 -21.80 -33.23 -13.56
C SER A 440 -20.73 -32.44 -12.80
N LEU A 441 -20.36 -31.26 -13.27
CA LEU A 441 -19.26 -30.48 -12.69
C LEU A 441 -19.62 -29.90 -11.32
N ILE A 442 -20.89 -29.51 -11.12
CA ILE A 442 -21.34 -28.92 -9.86
C ILE A 442 -21.43 -29.92 -8.70
N THR A 443 -21.40 -31.22 -9.02
CA THR A 443 -21.32 -32.31 -8.03
C THR A 443 -19.89 -32.81 -7.81
N GLY A 444 -18.92 -32.29 -8.58
CA GLY A 444 -17.51 -32.62 -8.46
C GLY A 444 -16.82 -31.98 -7.26
N SER A 445 -15.57 -32.39 -7.05
CA SER A 445 -14.69 -31.85 -6.01
C SER A 445 -13.87 -30.68 -6.54
N PRO A 446 -13.56 -29.67 -5.69
CA PRO A 446 -12.75 -28.54 -6.10
C PRO A 446 -11.29 -28.93 -6.37
N THR A 447 -10.66 -28.29 -7.36
CA THR A 447 -9.27 -28.55 -7.79
C THR A 447 -8.23 -27.90 -6.87
N TYR A 448 -8.63 -26.92 -6.06
CA TYR A 448 -7.81 -26.19 -5.09
C TYR A 448 -8.73 -25.61 -3.99
N PRO A 449 -8.21 -25.15 -2.83
CA PRO A 449 -9.07 -24.77 -1.71
C PRO A 449 -9.99 -23.59 -2.03
N PRO A 450 -11.29 -23.66 -1.70
CA PRO A 450 -12.23 -22.56 -1.93
C PRO A 450 -12.01 -21.36 -1.01
N ILE A 451 -11.31 -21.56 0.10
CA ILE A 451 -10.91 -20.52 1.06
C ILE A 451 -9.43 -20.73 1.34
N GLU A 452 -8.64 -19.66 1.22
CA GLU A 452 -7.21 -19.69 1.51
C GLU A 452 -6.95 -20.14 2.96
N GLY A 453 -6.00 -21.06 3.14
CA GLY A 453 -5.67 -21.63 4.45
C GLY A 453 -6.62 -22.73 4.95
N LEU A 454 -7.62 -23.16 4.15
CA LEU A 454 -8.50 -24.25 4.52
C LEU A 454 -7.74 -25.60 4.48
N PRO A 455 -7.70 -26.38 5.58
CA PRO A 455 -6.97 -27.66 5.63
C PRO A 455 -7.47 -28.64 4.55
N GLU A 456 -6.55 -29.38 3.91
CA GLU A 456 -6.88 -30.33 2.84
C GLU A 456 -7.98 -31.33 3.22
N SER A 457 -8.00 -31.78 4.47
CA SER A 457 -9.01 -32.71 4.99
C SER A 457 -10.45 -32.19 4.92
N VAL A 458 -10.64 -30.88 4.71
CA VAL A 458 -11.95 -30.23 4.72
C VAL A 458 -12.51 -30.07 3.31
N TRP A 459 -11.68 -29.97 2.27
CA TRP A 459 -12.14 -29.66 0.91
C TRP A 459 -11.80 -30.72 -0.14
N LYS A 460 -10.74 -31.50 0.05
CA LYS A 460 -10.20 -32.39 -1.00
C LYS A 460 -11.14 -33.53 -1.39
N ASP A 461 -11.90 -34.05 -0.42
CA ASP A 461 -12.91 -35.11 -0.62
C ASP A 461 -14.35 -34.59 -0.52
N ALA A 462 -14.54 -33.28 -0.33
CA ALA A 462 -15.85 -32.65 -0.30
C ALA A 462 -16.30 -32.31 -1.72
N THR A 463 -17.61 -32.40 -1.98
CA THR A 463 -18.19 -31.94 -3.24
C THR A 463 -18.58 -30.47 -3.12
N CYS A 464 -18.60 -29.73 -4.23
CA CYS A 464 -19.10 -28.36 -4.26
C CYS A 464 -20.53 -28.25 -3.69
N SER A 465 -21.34 -29.30 -3.86
CA SER A 465 -22.68 -29.46 -3.31
C SER A 465 -22.74 -29.63 -1.77
N THR A 466 -21.60 -29.90 -1.12
CA THR A 466 -21.49 -29.94 0.35
C THR A 466 -21.43 -28.54 0.95
N CYS A 467 -20.85 -27.57 0.23
CA CYS A 467 -20.72 -26.19 0.67
C CYS A 467 -21.78 -25.24 0.08
N HIS A 468 -22.44 -25.66 -0.99
CA HIS A 468 -23.44 -24.83 -1.67
C HIS A 468 -24.65 -25.64 -2.17
N GLN A 469 -25.83 -25.01 -2.21
CA GLN A 469 -27.02 -25.60 -2.82
C GLN A 469 -27.16 -25.19 -4.29
N TRP A 470 -26.36 -25.81 -5.16
CA TRP A 470 -26.38 -25.49 -6.59
C TRP A 470 -27.56 -26.17 -7.27
N THR A 471 -28.67 -25.45 -7.42
CA THR A 471 -29.76 -25.81 -8.34
C THR A 471 -29.50 -25.20 -9.71
N ARG A 472 -30.19 -25.68 -10.76
CA ARG A 472 -30.12 -25.09 -12.10
C ARG A 472 -30.47 -23.60 -12.06
N GLU A 473 -31.49 -23.19 -11.31
CA GLU A 473 -31.88 -21.78 -11.18
C GLU A 473 -30.82 -20.95 -10.45
N ALA A 474 -30.23 -21.47 -9.37
CA ALA A 474 -29.17 -20.78 -8.63
C ALA A 474 -27.92 -20.60 -9.50
N LEU A 475 -27.55 -21.64 -10.26
CA LEU A 475 -26.43 -21.61 -11.18
C LEU A 475 -26.67 -20.61 -12.33
N CYS A 476 -27.88 -20.56 -12.88
CA CYS A 476 -28.25 -19.58 -13.91
C CYS A 476 -28.18 -18.14 -13.37
N THR A 477 -28.68 -17.91 -12.16
CA THR A 477 -28.63 -16.60 -11.50
C THR A 477 -27.19 -16.13 -11.33
N GLN A 478 -26.30 -17.03 -10.90
CA GLN A 478 -24.87 -16.75 -10.80
C GLN A 478 -24.23 -16.51 -12.18
N ALA A 479 -24.57 -17.32 -13.17
CA ALA A 479 -24.05 -17.22 -14.53
C ALA A 479 -24.44 -15.91 -15.22
N GLN A 480 -25.64 -15.38 -14.94
CA GLN A 480 -26.10 -14.08 -15.44
C GLN A 480 -25.21 -12.92 -14.96
N THR A 481 -24.57 -13.03 -13.78
CA THR A 481 -23.62 -12.02 -13.30
C THR A 481 -22.37 -11.90 -14.18
N TYR A 482 -22.10 -12.90 -15.03
CA TYR A 482 -20.98 -12.91 -15.98
C TYR A 482 -21.30 -12.25 -17.32
N LEU A 483 -22.56 -11.87 -17.57
CA LEU A 483 -23.00 -11.23 -18.82
C LEU A 483 -22.70 -9.73 -18.89
N ALA A 484 -22.39 -9.10 -17.76
CA ALA A 484 -22.01 -7.69 -17.74
C ALA A 484 -20.68 -7.47 -18.48
N ALA A 485 -20.57 -6.36 -19.22
CA ALA A 485 -19.44 -6.05 -20.11
C ALA A 485 -18.07 -6.03 -19.40
N GLU A 486 -18.06 -5.88 -18.07
CA GLU A 486 -16.87 -5.77 -17.24
C GLU A 486 -16.71 -6.91 -16.23
N ALA A 487 -17.58 -7.94 -16.25
CA ALA A 487 -17.81 -8.88 -15.16
C ALA A 487 -16.53 -9.33 -14.41
N PRO A 488 -16.13 -8.64 -13.31
CA PRO A 488 -14.84 -8.86 -12.65
C PRO A 488 -14.76 -10.25 -12.02
N ALA A 489 -15.92 -10.88 -11.81
CA ALA A 489 -16.06 -12.22 -11.29
C ALA A 489 -15.55 -13.31 -12.24
N LEU A 490 -15.47 -13.04 -13.55
CA LEU A 490 -14.84 -13.93 -14.55
C LEU A 490 -13.31 -13.98 -14.39
N ALA A 491 -12.70 -12.89 -13.96
CA ALA A 491 -11.26 -12.79 -13.70
C ALA A 491 -10.83 -13.40 -12.35
N LYS A 492 -11.77 -13.58 -11.42
CA LYS A 492 -11.51 -14.27 -10.14
C LYS A 492 -11.31 -15.76 -10.38
N THR A 493 -10.36 -16.37 -9.70
CA THR A 493 -10.15 -17.83 -9.74
C THR A 493 -11.43 -18.55 -9.24
N HIS A 494 -11.74 -19.72 -9.81
CA HIS A 494 -12.86 -20.57 -9.37
C HIS A 494 -12.38 -21.97 -8.98
N PRO A 495 -12.86 -22.58 -7.88
CA PRO A 495 -12.40 -23.91 -7.46
C PRO A 495 -12.68 -25.06 -8.44
N LEU A 496 -13.48 -24.83 -9.49
CA LEU A 496 -13.65 -25.72 -10.65
C LEU A 496 -12.90 -25.22 -11.91
N GLY A 497 -11.93 -24.31 -11.75
CA GLY A 497 -11.15 -23.70 -12.83
C GLY A 497 -11.82 -22.51 -13.53
N GLY A 498 -11.00 -21.68 -14.20
CA GLY A 498 -11.47 -20.51 -14.97
C GLY A 498 -12.36 -20.85 -16.17
N GLY A 499 -12.20 -22.05 -16.75
CA GLY A 499 -13.01 -22.53 -17.86
C GLY A 499 -14.47 -22.81 -17.51
N PHE A 500 -14.75 -23.19 -16.27
CA PHE A 500 -16.11 -23.39 -15.81
C PHE A 500 -16.94 -22.09 -15.84
N LYS A 501 -16.38 -20.98 -15.36
CA LYS A 501 -17.05 -19.66 -15.35
C LYS A 501 -17.32 -19.12 -16.76
N HIS A 502 -16.40 -19.38 -17.70
CA HIS A 502 -16.59 -19.00 -19.10
C HIS A 502 -17.73 -19.78 -19.75
N ASN A 503 -17.80 -21.10 -19.54
CA ASN A 503 -18.93 -21.90 -20.02
C ASN A 503 -20.27 -21.47 -19.38
N LEU A 504 -20.27 -21.10 -18.09
CA LEU A 504 -21.46 -20.50 -17.45
C LEU A 504 -21.88 -19.19 -18.11
N LYS A 505 -20.94 -18.31 -18.47
CA LYS A 505 -21.23 -17.08 -19.19
C LYS A 505 -21.97 -17.37 -20.50
N TYR A 506 -21.43 -18.23 -21.36
CA TYR A 506 -22.05 -18.58 -22.64
C TYR A 506 -23.41 -19.30 -22.43
N TRP A 507 -23.51 -20.19 -21.45
CA TRP A 507 -24.79 -20.80 -21.07
C TRP A 507 -25.85 -19.76 -20.68
N ALA A 508 -25.46 -18.72 -19.94
CA ALA A 508 -26.36 -17.62 -19.59
C ALA A 508 -26.67 -16.70 -20.78
N GLN A 509 -25.74 -16.51 -21.73
CA GLN A 509 -25.99 -15.78 -22.98
C GLN A 509 -27.10 -16.43 -23.79
N ASP A 510 -27.13 -17.76 -23.79
CA ASP A 510 -28.13 -18.57 -24.50
C ASP A 510 -29.43 -18.78 -23.70
N GLY A 511 -29.59 -18.10 -22.56
CA GLY A 511 -30.81 -18.13 -21.75
C GLY A 511 -30.90 -19.29 -20.74
N CYS A 512 -29.75 -19.85 -20.34
CA CYS A 512 -29.65 -20.94 -19.37
C CYS A 512 -30.43 -22.21 -19.74
N GLN A 513 -30.35 -22.61 -21.02
CA GLN A 513 -31.12 -23.73 -21.60
C GLN A 513 -30.76 -25.12 -21.06
#